data_AF-A0A960Y4L8-F1
#
_entry.id   AF-A0A960Y4L8-F1
#
_cell.length_a   1.000
_cell.length_b   1.000
_cell.length_c   1.000
_cell.angle_alpha   90.00
_cell.angle_beta   90.00
_cell.angle_gamma   90.00
#
_symmetry.space_group_name_H-M   'P 1'
#
loop_
_entity.id
_entity.type
_entity.pdbx_description
1 polymer ?
#
loop_
_entity_poly.entity_id
_entity_poly.type
_entity_poly.pdbx_seq_one_letter_code
_entity_poly.pdbx_strand_id
1 'polypeptide(L)' 'MAQTARISSRSDAIINEMASLTGQSKVEVIEQALETYRRSERMRLMNEAYHNLRSNKSEWEDELAQRKELEGTLDDGLEE' A
#
# COMPACT_ATOMS: atom_id res chain seq x y z
N MET A 1 -11.65 -18.46 13.39
CA MET A 1 -12.59 -18.17 14.49
C MET A 1 -13.20 -16.81 14.23
N ALA A 2 -14.52 -16.65 14.40
CA ALA A 2 -15.16 -15.34 14.22
C ALA A 2 -14.84 -14.42 15.40
N GLN A 3 -14.48 -13.16 15.11
CA GLN A 3 -14.27 -12.12 16.12
C GLN A 3 -15.34 -11.04 15.96
N THR A 4 -15.78 -10.46 17.07
CA THR A 4 -16.80 -9.40 17.08
C THR A 4 -16.20 -8.09 17.55
N ALA A 5 -16.32 -7.04 16.73
CA ALA A 5 -15.95 -5.68 17.10
C ALA A 5 -17.19 -4.79 17.14
N ARG A 6 -17.24 -3.83 18.08
CA ARG A 6 -18.31 -2.82 18.10
C ARG A 6 -18.04 -1.77 17.03
N ILE A 7 -19.03 -1.50 16.20
CA ILE A 7 -18.99 -0.48 15.16
C ILE A 7 -20.19 0.46 15.28
N SER A 8 -20.08 1.65 14.70
CA SER A 8 -21.20 2.59 14.64
C SER A 8 -22.28 2.10 13.66
N SER A 9 -23.53 2.56 13.84
CA SER A 9 -24.61 2.30 12.88
C SER A 9 -24.28 2.79 11.47
N ARG A 10 -23.57 3.92 11.36
CA ARG A 10 -23.05 4.44 10.10
C ARG A 10 -22.08 3.48 9.43
N SER A 11 -21.17 2.89 10.20
CA SER A 11 -20.20 1.92 9.68
C SER A 11 -20.89 0.66 9.15
N ASP A 12 -21.89 0.14 9.89
CA ASP A 12 -22.67 -1.01 9.39
C ASP A 12 -23.42 -0.67 8.10
N ALA A 13 -24.01 0.52 7.99
CA ALA A 13 -24.67 0.98 6.77
C ALA A 13 -23.72 1.01 5.56
N ILE A 14 -22.50 1.53 5.75
CA ILE A 14 -21.46 1.53 4.69
C ILE A 14 -21.08 0.09 4.31
N ILE A 15 -20.90 -0.80 5.29
CA ILE A 15 -20.56 -2.21 5.00
C ILE A 15 -21.69 -2.89 4.22
N ASN A 16 -22.96 -2.63 4.57
CA ASN A 16 -24.12 -3.14 3.83
C ASN A 16 -24.15 -2.63 2.39
N GLU A 17 -23.92 -1.34 2.19
CA GLU A 17 -23.86 -0.72 0.87
C GLU A 17 -22.77 -1.35 0.02
N MET A 18 -21.55 -1.46 0.55
CA MET A 18 -20.42 -2.05 -0.15
C MET A 18 -20.67 -3.52 -0.50
N ALA A 19 -21.21 -4.32 0.44
CA ALA A 19 -21.56 -5.71 0.18
C ALA A 19 -22.60 -5.85 -0.94
N SER A 20 -23.61 -4.97 -0.95
CA SER A 20 -24.62 -4.93 -2.00
C SER A 20 -24.04 -4.54 -3.36
N LEU A 21 -23.09 -3.61 -3.39
CA LEU A 21 -22.46 -3.13 -4.63
C LEU A 21 -21.47 -4.13 -5.22
N THR A 22 -20.70 -4.82 -4.39
CA THR A 22 -19.65 -5.74 -4.85
C THR A 22 -20.11 -7.19 -4.95
N GLY A 23 -21.29 -7.52 -4.40
CA GLY A 23 -21.78 -8.90 -4.29
C GLY A 23 -20.99 -9.75 -3.28
N GLN A 24 -20.10 -9.12 -2.50
CA GLN A 24 -19.29 -9.78 -1.49
C GLN A 24 -20.02 -9.85 -0.14
N SER A 25 -19.58 -10.77 0.71
CA SER A 25 -20.01 -10.80 2.10
C SER A 25 -19.47 -9.59 2.88
N LYS A 26 -20.14 -9.25 3.99
CA LYS A 26 -19.66 -8.19 4.91
C LYS A 26 -18.22 -8.44 5.38
N VAL A 27 -17.85 -9.70 5.60
CA VAL A 27 -16.52 -10.09 6.08
C VAL A 27 -15.47 -9.76 5.02
N GLU A 28 -15.71 -10.17 3.77
CA GLU A 28 -14.80 -9.87 2.65
C GLU A 28 -14.64 -8.36 2.42
N VAL A 29 -15.73 -7.60 2.53
CA VAL A 29 -15.69 -6.13 2.46
C VAL A 29 -14.79 -5.55 3.55
N ILE A 30 -14.94 -6.02 4.80
CA ILE A 30 -14.13 -5.54 5.93
C ILE A 30 -12.66 -5.91 5.73
N GLU A 31 -12.36 -7.15 5.34
CA GLU A 31 -10.99 -7.61 5.10
C GLU A 31 -10.32 -6.81 3.98
N GLN A 32 -11.03 -6.59 2.87
CA GLN A 32 -10.55 -5.78 1.76
C GLN A 32 -10.33 -4.31 2.16
N ALA A 33 -11.24 -3.74 2.95
CA ALA A 33 -11.11 -2.37 3.43
C ALA A 33 -9.90 -2.20 4.36
N LEU A 34 -9.68 -3.15 5.28
CA LEU A 34 -8.52 -3.16 6.17
C LEU A 34 -7.22 -3.33 5.40
N GLU A 35 -7.18 -4.22 4.41
CA GLU A 35 -6.01 -4.41 3.57
C GLU A 35 -5.68 -3.16 2.75
N THR A 36 -6.71 -2.51 2.21
CA THR A 36 -6.56 -1.25 1.47
C THR A 36 -6.01 -0.15 2.38
N TYR A 37 -6.54 -0.03 3.60
CA TYR A 37 -6.05 0.91 4.59
C TYR A 37 -4.59 0.62 4.98
N ARG A 38 -4.26 -0.65 5.23
CA ARG A 38 -2.89 -1.09 5.54
C ARG A 38 -1.91 -0.74 4.42
N ARG A 39 -2.28 -0.98 3.15
CA ARG A 39 -1.44 -0.63 1.98
C ARG A 39 -1.25 0.88 1.86
N SER A 40 -2.32 1.65 2.06
CA SER A 40 -2.27 3.12 2.03
C SER A 40 -1.30 3.66 3.09
N GLU A 41 -1.39 3.17 4.33
CA GLU A 41 -0.53 3.63 5.41
C GLU A 41 0.94 3.24 5.18
N ARG A 42 1.21 2.03 4.68
CA ARG A 42 2.57 1.62 4.28
C ARG A 42 3.13 2.51 3.18
N MET A 43 2.32 2.85 2.19
CA MET A 43 2.73 3.73 1.09
C MET A 43 3.03 5.14 1.61
N ARG A 44 2.21 5.66 2.53
CA ARG A 44 2.43 6.96 3.18
C ARG A 44 3.77 6.99 3.91
N LEU A 45 4.07 5.97 4.71
CA LEU A 45 5.34 5.85 5.44
C LEU A 45 6.55 5.73 4.51
N MET A 46 6.41 4.97 3.42
CA MET A 46 7.48 4.84 2.42
C MET A 46 7.77 6.17 1.73
N ASN A 47 6.71 6.92 1.35
CA ASN A 47 6.87 8.25 0.76
C ASN A 47 7.52 9.23 1.73
N GLU A 48 7.16 9.18 3.01
CA GLU A 48 7.78 10.00 4.06
C GLU A 48 9.27 9.66 4.24
N ALA A 49 9.62 8.37 4.30
CA ALA A 49 11.02 7.93 4.36
C ALA A 49 11.81 8.39 3.12
N TYR A 50 11.22 8.31 1.94
CA TYR A 50 11.86 8.74 0.70
C TYR A 50 12.02 10.27 0.63
N HIS A 51 11.06 11.03 1.15
CA HIS A 51 11.19 12.49 1.27
C HIS A 51 12.32 12.89 2.22
N ASN A 52 12.45 12.18 3.35
CA ASN A 52 13.54 12.38 4.30
C ASN A 52 14.89 12.04 3.66
N LEU A 53 14.98 10.91 2.93
CA LEU A 53 16.17 10.52 2.18
C LEU A 53 16.59 11.60 1.18
N ARG A 54 15.66 12.10 0.37
CA ARG A 54 15.90 13.18 -0.61
C ARG A 54 16.37 14.49 0.02
N SER A 55 15.98 14.75 1.26
CA SER A 55 16.39 15.95 1.99
C SER A 55 17.83 15.85 2.51
N ASN A 56 18.39 14.63 2.61
CA ASN A 56 19.78 14.39 2.94
C ASN A 56 20.62 14.24 1.65
N LYS A 57 21.36 15.30 1.29
CA LYS A 57 22.12 15.35 0.04
C LYS A 57 23.10 14.18 -0.14
N SER A 58 23.80 13.77 0.92
CA SER A 58 24.80 12.69 0.82
C SER A 58 24.14 11.35 0.53
N GLU A 59 23.14 10.97 1.35
CA GLU A 59 22.43 9.69 1.17
C GLU A 59 21.63 9.67 -0.14
N TRP A 60 21.15 10.83 -0.60
CA TRP A 60 20.47 10.96 -1.88
C TRP A 60 21.41 10.76 -3.08
N GLU A 61 22.63 11.29 -3.01
CA GLU A 61 23.65 11.05 -4.03
C GLU A 61 24.04 9.55 -4.10
N ASP A 62 24.14 8.88 -2.95
CA ASP A 62 24.40 7.43 -2.88
C ASP A 62 23.26 6.60 -3.49
N GLU A 63 21.99 6.94 -3.20
CA GLU A 63 20.83 6.26 -3.80
C GLU A 63 20.80 6.42 -5.32
N LEU A 64 21.09 7.62 -5.83
CA LEU A 64 21.14 7.87 -7.27
C LEU A 64 22.29 7.12 -7.95
N ALA A 65 23.45 7.01 -7.28
CA ALA A 65 24.58 6.23 -7.79
C ALA A 65 24.20 4.74 -7.89
N GLN A 66 23.59 4.19 -6.84
CA GLN A 66 23.08 2.81 -6.84
C GLN A 66 22.02 2.60 -7.93
N ARG A 67 21.07 3.54 -8.07
CA ARG A 67 20.03 3.47 -9.10
C ARG A 67 20.63 3.44 -10.51
N LYS A 68 21.65 4.26 -10.77
CA LYS A 68 22.35 4.29 -12.06
C LYS A 68 23.08 2.98 -12.35
N GLU A 69 23.65 2.33 -11.33
CA GLU A 69 24.25 1.00 -11.49
C GLU A 69 23.19 -0.04 -11.89
N LEU A 70 22.02 0.00 -11.26
CA LEU A 70 20.89 -0.88 -11.59
C LEU A 70 20.25 -0.58 -12.96
N GLU A 71 20.28 0.66 -13.43
CA GLU A 71 19.82 0.98 -14.79
C GLU A 71 20.65 0.24 -15.86
N GLY A 72 21.91 -0.10 -15.56
CA GLY A 72 22.74 -0.91 -16.44
C GLY A 72 22.30 -2.37 -16.59
N THR A 73 21.46 -2.88 -15.67
CA THR A 73 20.93 -4.25 -15.71
C THR A 73 19.55 -4.33 -16.39
N LEU A 74 19.10 -3.24 -17.05
CA LEU A 74 17.76 -3.19 -17.66
C LEU A 74 17.60 -4.20 -18.80
N ASP A 75 18.70 -4.46 -19.55
CA ASP A 75 18.72 -5.36 -20.70
C ASP A 75 19.10 -6.81 -20.32
N ASP A 76 19.35 -7.09 -19.04
CA ASP A 76 19.74 -8.41 -18.58
C ASP A 76 18.63 -9.43 -18.86
N GLY A 77 18.96 -10.48 -19.62
CA GLY A 77 18.01 -11.53 -20.00
C GLY A 77 17.08 -11.18 -21.17
N LEU A 78 17.32 -10.06 -21.87
CA LEU A 78 16.64 -9.72 -23.13
C LEU A 78 17.37 -10.25 -24.39
N GLU A 79 18.42 -11.08 -24.22
CA GLU A 79 19.03 -11.84 -25.31
C GLU A 79 18.19 -13.10 -25.64
N GLU A 80 17.43 -13.01 -26.76
CA GLU A 80 16.50 -13.96 -27.41
C GLU A 80 15.30 -14.53 -26.59
#